data_AF-A0AAU1WCH4-F1
#
_entry.id   AF-A0AAU1WCH4-F1
#
_cell.length_a   1.000
_cell.length_b   1.000
_cell.length_c   1.000
_cell.angle_alpha   90.00
_cell.angle_beta   90.00
_cell.angle_gamma   90.00
#
_symmetry.space_group_name_H-M   'P 1'
#
loop_
_entity.id
_entity.type
_entity.pdbx_description
1 polymer ?
#
loop_
_entity_poly.entity_id
_entity_poly.type
_entity_poly.pdbx_seq_one_letter_code
_entity_poly.pdbx_strand_id
1 'polypeptide(L)'
;MTQSTGKYADFERLRERAIALRREGLSRRQIRDRLRVDNNDLLNRLLDGEPAPEWTKRPNAKDDLRNRARELRLQGWTYDQIQVELGCSKGSISLWVRDLPKPERKRTREEASAIARRGWEATLQRREAGRQETRQAATEEVGVLSDRELFLVGVGLYWSEGSKAKAHRRQERVDFVNSDPDMIQVYLAWLRLLGVAPERLRFHVQIHETADIATAEKFWATLVGADPSQFGKTSLKKHNPKTNRKRVGADYHGCLLVRVPQGADLYRRIEGWWYGIVLSARGTDRQIRT
;
A
#
# COMPACT_ATOMS: atom_id res chain seq x y z
N MET A 1 34.12 45.97 46.91
CA MET A 1 35.31 46.52 46.22
C MET A 1 36.44 45.51 46.38
N THR A 2 37.13 44.94 45.40
CA THR A 2 37.02 44.89 43.93
C THR A 2 37.94 43.71 43.53
N GLN A 3 37.40 42.53 43.24
CA GLN A 3 38.18 41.35 42.79
C GLN A 3 37.81 40.91 41.36
N SER A 4 37.53 41.85 40.46
CA SER A 4 37.33 41.54 39.02
C SER A 4 38.50 41.96 38.12
N THR A 5 39.55 42.56 38.67
CA THR A 5 40.67 43.11 37.89
C THR A 5 41.60 42.05 37.29
N GLY A 6 41.74 40.87 37.93
CA GLY A 6 42.66 39.81 37.48
C GLY A 6 42.23 39.09 36.19
N LYS A 7 40.98 38.63 36.10
CA LYS A 7 40.48 37.90 34.91
C LYS A 7 40.40 38.78 33.65
N TYR A 8 40.06 40.07 33.82
CA TYR A 8 40.03 41.03 32.72
C TYR A 8 41.44 41.36 32.23
N ALA A 9 42.39 41.53 33.15
CA ALA A 9 43.80 41.74 32.79
C ALA A 9 44.41 40.52 32.05
N ASP A 10 44.02 39.29 32.43
CA ASP A 10 44.47 38.08 31.73
C ASP A 10 43.85 37.94 30.33
N PHE A 11 42.60 38.35 30.14
CA PHE A 11 41.96 38.37 28.82
C PHE A 11 42.62 39.38 27.88
N GLU A 12 42.84 40.63 28.32
CA GLU A 12 43.45 41.66 27.48
C GLU A 12 44.89 41.31 27.10
N ARG A 13 45.69 40.77 28.04
CA ARG A 13 47.04 40.26 27.73
C ARG A 13 47.02 39.12 26.71
N LEU A 14 46.04 38.22 26.82
CA LEU A 14 45.89 37.12 25.87
C LEU A 14 45.43 37.62 24.50
N ARG A 15 44.57 38.66 24.48
CA ARG A 15 44.07 39.30 23.27
C ARG A 15 45.20 40.00 22.51
N GLU A 16 46.02 40.79 23.20
CA GLU A 16 47.20 41.44 22.61
C GLU A 16 48.13 40.43 21.94
N ARG A 17 48.40 39.29 22.60
CA ARG A 17 49.22 38.21 22.02
C ARG A 17 48.56 37.55 20.82
N ALA A 18 47.25 37.30 20.87
CA ALA A 18 46.50 36.72 19.76
C ALA A 18 46.50 37.64 18.53
N ILE A 19 46.33 38.94 18.74
CA ILE A 19 46.37 39.96 17.68
C ILE A 19 47.78 40.10 17.11
N ALA A 20 48.83 40.12 17.95
CA ALA A 20 50.21 40.14 17.47
C ALA A 20 50.51 38.95 16.55
N LEU A 21 50.19 37.73 16.98
CA LEU A 21 50.34 36.53 16.15
C LEU A 21 49.49 36.58 14.87
N ARG A 22 48.31 37.21 14.92
CA ARG A 22 47.46 37.41 13.74
C ARG A 22 48.09 38.36 12.73
N ARG A 23 48.70 39.45 13.21
CA ARG A 23 49.42 40.44 12.39
C ARG A 23 50.75 39.90 11.85
N GLU A 24 51.37 38.95 12.54
CA GLU A 24 52.49 38.14 12.05
C GLU A 24 52.07 37.15 10.93
N GLY A 25 50.78 37.07 10.60
CA GLY A 25 50.28 36.30 9.47
C GLY A 25 49.88 34.86 9.82
N LEU A 26 49.80 34.50 11.10
CA LEU A 26 49.42 33.14 11.50
C LEU A 26 47.92 32.87 11.24
N SER A 27 47.64 31.65 10.80
CA SER A 27 46.27 31.16 10.68
C SER A 27 45.63 30.98 12.05
N ARG A 28 44.30 31.01 12.10
CA ARG A 28 43.53 30.80 13.31
C ARG A 28 43.94 29.51 14.05
N ARG A 29 44.23 28.44 13.29
CA ARG A 29 44.70 27.16 13.83
C ARG A 29 46.07 27.29 14.48
N GLN A 30 47.02 27.95 13.81
CA GLN A 30 48.37 28.15 14.38
C GLN A 30 48.34 29.02 15.64
N ILE A 31 47.48 30.05 15.69
CA ILE A 31 47.30 30.89 16.88
C ILE A 31 46.73 30.09 18.04
N ARG A 32 45.70 29.27 17.77
CA ARG A 32 45.11 28.34 18.74
C ARG A 32 46.19 27.44 19.36
N ASP A 33 46.99 26.80 18.50
CA ASP A 33 48.00 25.84 18.92
C ASP A 33 49.17 26.53 19.67
N ARG A 34 49.54 27.75 19.27
CA ARG A 34 50.61 28.57 19.91
C ARG A 34 50.22 29.11 21.28
N LEU A 35 48.97 29.55 21.43
CA LEU A 35 48.44 30.10 22.68
C LEU A 35 47.84 29.02 23.60
N ARG A 36 47.72 27.77 23.12
CA ARG A 36 47.09 26.65 23.83
C ARG A 36 45.66 26.99 24.30
N VAL A 37 44.90 27.66 23.43
CA VAL A 37 43.50 28.05 23.68
C VAL A 37 42.59 27.09 22.92
N ASP A 38 42.13 26.03 23.58
CA ASP A 38 41.31 25.00 22.91
C ASP A 38 39.84 25.42 22.73
N ASN A 39 39.41 26.50 23.39
CA ASN A 39 38.07 27.05 23.29
C ASN A 39 37.93 27.97 22.06
N ASN A 40 37.15 27.52 21.07
CA ASN A 40 36.91 28.26 19.83
C ASN A 40 36.17 29.60 20.02
N ASP A 41 35.30 29.72 21.02
CA ASP A 41 34.54 30.95 21.30
C ASP A 41 35.40 31.99 22.01
N LEU A 42 36.32 31.54 22.88
CA LEU A 42 37.34 32.42 23.43
C LEU A 42 38.27 32.92 22.32
N LEU A 43 38.74 32.02 21.45
CA LEU A 43 39.59 32.40 20.31
C LEU A 43 38.89 33.35 19.32
N ASN A 44 37.57 33.20 19.11
CA ASN A 44 36.77 34.15 18.35
C ASN A 44 36.84 35.56 18.95
N ARG A 45 36.60 35.69 20.25
CA ARG A 45 36.62 36.98 20.95
C ARG A 45 38.01 37.60 21.01
N LEU A 46 39.07 36.79 21.13
CA LEU A 46 40.45 37.28 21.13
C LEU A 46 40.88 37.81 19.75
N LEU A 47 40.35 37.27 18.66
CA LEU A 47 40.67 37.67 17.29
C LEU A 47 39.64 38.62 16.68
N ASP A 48 38.63 39.03 17.46
CA ASP A 48 37.56 39.89 16.98
C ASP A 48 38.11 41.27 16.58
N GLY A 49 37.71 41.72 15.38
CA GLY A 49 38.19 42.94 14.75
C GLY A 49 39.47 42.81 13.90
N GLU A 50 40.21 41.70 13.95
CA GLU A 50 41.43 41.52 13.16
C GLU A 50 41.20 40.62 11.92
N PRO A 51 41.50 41.11 10.70
CA PRO A 51 41.24 40.36 9.49
C PRO A 51 42.08 39.07 9.40
N ALA A 52 41.59 38.09 8.65
CA ALA A 52 42.37 36.92 8.33
C ALA A 52 43.52 37.23 7.37
N PRO A 53 44.72 36.64 7.56
CA PRO A 53 45.80 36.75 6.59
C PRO A 53 45.33 36.37 5.19
N GLU A 54 45.70 37.17 4.20
CA GLU A 54 45.23 36.99 2.82
C GLU A 54 45.48 35.58 2.27
N TRP A 55 46.62 34.96 2.59
CA TRP A 55 46.95 33.59 2.16
C TRP A 55 46.01 32.50 2.74
N THR A 56 45.32 32.78 3.85
CA THR A 56 44.34 31.85 4.43
C THR A 56 42.96 31.96 3.80
N LYS A 57 42.67 33.06 3.11
CA LYS A 57 41.50 33.16 2.25
C LYS A 57 41.77 32.23 1.06
N ARG A 58 40.84 31.33 0.75
CA ARG A 58 40.93 30.47 -0.44
C ARG A 58 40.04 31.06 -1.53
N PRO A 59 40.53 32.01 -2.33
CA PRO A 59 39.68 32.63 -3.35
C PRO A 59 39.29 31.62 -4.44
N ASN A 60 40.19 30.72 -4.88
CA ASN A 60 40.04 30.03 -6.17
C ASN A 60 40.09 28.49 -6.13
N ALA A 61 39.82 27.84 -4.99
CA ALA A 61 40.19 26.42 -4.81
C ALA A 61 39.57 25.41 -5.80
N LYS A 62 38.57 25.79 -6.60
CA LYS A 62 37.97 24.98 -7.68
C LYS A 62 37.39 25.84 -8.81
N ASP A 63 37.91 27.05 -9.02
CA ASP A 63 37.28 27.99 -9.96
C ASP A 63 37.36 27.50 -11.41
N ASP A 64 38.45 26.85 -11.78
CA ASP A 64 38.59 26.26 -13.13
C ASP A 64 37.57 25.15 -13.37
N LEU A 65 37.36 24.27 -12.38
CA LEU A 65 36.35 23.21 -12.44
C LEU A 65 34.92 23.76 -12.44
N ARG A 66 34.68 24.84 -11.69
CA ARG A 66 33.41 25.56 -11.69
C ARG A 66 33.14 26.20 -13.04
N ASN A 67 34.11 26.89 -13.62
CA ASN A 67 33.99 27.53 -14.93
C ASN A 67 33.73 26.49 -16.01
N ARG A 68 34.49 25.38 -15.99
CA ARG A 68 34.29 24.28 -16.93
C ARG A 68 32.92 23.60 -16.79
N ALA A 69 32.44 23.39 -15.55
CA ALA A 69 31.10 22.85 -15.31
C ALA A 69 30.01 23.77 -15.88
N ARG A 70 30.18 25.10 -15.79
CA ARG A 70 29.24 26.08 -16.33
C ARG A 70 29.24 26.09 -17.85
N GLU A 71 30.40 26.01 -18.49
CA GLU A 71 30.52 25.86 -19.96
C GLU A 71 29.78 24.63 -20.47
N LEU A 72 30.07 23.45 -19.88
CA LEU A 72 29.40 22.19 -20.25
C LEU A 72 27.88 22.28 -20.05
N ARG A 73 27.44 22.96 -18.98
CA ARG A 73 26.01 23.16 -18.75
C ARG A 73 25.35 24.01 -19.82
N LEU A 74 25.98 25.11 -20.24
CA LEU A 74 25.49 25.96 -21.33
C LEU A 74 25.47 25.22 -22.67
N GLN A 75 26.34 24.24 -22.87
CA GLN A 75 26.32 23.33 -24.02
C GLN A 75 25.24 22.25 -23.93
N GLY A 76 24.39 22.24 -22.90
CA GLY A 76 23.29 21.30 -22.76
C GLY A 76 23.63 19.99 -22.05
N TRP A 77 24.70 19.94 -21.26
CA TRP A 77 25.05 18.74 -20.49
C TRP A 77 24.23 18.60 -19.21
N THR A 78 23.87 17.36 -18.87
CA THR A 78 23.21 17.01 -17.61
C THR A 78 24.22 16.93 -16.46
N TYR A 79 23.74 16.94 -15.21
CA TYR A 79 24.62 16.87 -14.04
C TYR A 79 25.43 15.57 -14.01
N ASP A 80 24.85 14.47 -14.46
CA ASP A 80 25.52 13.17 -14.50
C ASP A 80 26.63 13.15 -15.54
N GLN A 81 26.42 13.76 -16.70
CA GLN A 81 27.46 13.89 -17.73
C GLN A 81 28.62 14.78 -17.25
N ILE A 82 28.33 15.92 -16.62
CA ILE A 82 29.36 16.81 -16.05
C ILE A 82 30.12 16.10 -14.91
N GLN A 83 29.44 15.26 -14.13
CA GLN A 83 30.07 14.47 -13.07
C GLN A 83 31.05 13.45 -13.63
N VAL A 84 30.67 12.71 -14.67
CA VAL A 84 31.58 11.76 -15.35
C VAL A 84 32.78 12.50 -15.95
N GLU A 85 32.55 13.66 -16.57
CA GLU A 85 33.59 14.45 -17.24
C GLU A 85 34.60 15.08 -16.26
N LEU A 86 34.12 15.69 -15.17
CA LEU A 86 34.97 16.48 -14.27
C LEU A 86 35.39 15.74 -12.99
N GLY A 87 34.88 14.52 -12.77
CA GLY A 87 35.15 13.73 -11.56
C GLY A 87 34.69 14.39 -10.25
N CYS A 88 33.89 15.46 -10.33
CA CYS A 88 33.40 16.21 -9.18
C CYS A 88 32.11 15.61 -8.64
N SER A 89 31.85 15.77 -7.33
CA SER A 89 30.60 15.32 -6.74
C SER A 89 29.39 16.04 -7.35
N LYS A 90 28.26 15.33 -7.49
CA LYS A 90 26.99 15.90 -7.96
C LYS A 90 26.55 17.12 -7.15
N GLY A 91 26.82 17.11 -5.84
CA GLY A 91 26.53 18.22 -4.93
C GLY A 91 27.31 19.49 -5.29
N SER A 92 28.61 19.35 -5.57
CA SER A 92 29.46 20.49 -6.01
C SER A 92 28.99 21.04 -7.35
N ILE A 93 28.74 20.17 -8.33
CA ILE A 93 28.27 20.57 -9.67
C ILE A 93 26.91 21.29 -9.56
N SER A 94 25.97 20.75 -8.79
CA SER A 94 24.66 21.36 -8.59
C SER A 94 24.76 22.76 -7.99
N LEU A 95 25.69 23.00 -7.04
CA LEU A 95 25.88 24.34 -6.48
C LEU A 95 26.42 25.33 -7.52
N TRP A 96 27.27 24.86 -8.44
CA TRP A 96 27.90 25.70 -9.47
C TRP A 96 27.02 26.05 -10.66
N VAL A 97 26.03 25.22 -11.00
CA VAL A 97 25.29 25.36 -12.27
C VAL A 97 23.76 25.41 -12.11
N ARG A 98 23.21 25.35 -10.90
CA ARG A 98 21.75 25.37 -10.66
C ARG A 98 21.03 26.62 -11.18
N ASP A 99 21.76 27.72 -11.32
CA ASP A 99 21.30 29.01 -11.87
C ASP A 99 21.23 29.01 -13.40
N LEU A 100 21.88 28.05 -14.07
CA LEU A 100 21.93 27.95 -15.52
C LEU A 100 20.73 27.16 -16.07
N PRO A 101 20.36 27.39 -17.36
CA PRO A 101 19.24 26.70 -17.98
C PRO A 101 19.39 25.17 -17.89
N LYS A 102 18.24 24.50 -17.79
CA LYS A 102 18.21 23.04 -17.89
C LYS A 102 18.42 22.66 -19.36
N PRO A 103 19.21 21.63 -19.64
CA PRO A 103 19.36 21.13 -20.99
C PRO A 103 18.00 20.70 -21.51
N GLU A 104 17.80 20.90 -22.81
CA GLU A 104 16.57 20.49 -23.47
C GLU A 104 16.37 18.99 -23.30
N ARG A 105 15.14 18.60 -22.93
CA ARG A 105 14.78 17.19 -22.84
C ARG A 105 14.70 16.65 -24.26
N LYS A 106 15.55 15.68 -24.60
CA LYS A 106 15.50 14.96 -25.89
C LYS A 106 14.19 14.23 -26.17
N ARG A 107 13.35 14.03 -25.14
CA ARG A 107 12.08 13.32 -25.24
C ARG A 107 10.98 14.08 -24.52
N THR A 108 9.79 14.06 -25.10
CA THR A 108 8.60 14.57 -24.44
C THR A 108 8.19 13.65 -23.28
N ARG A 109 7.39 14.17 -22.35
CA ARG A 109 6.85 13.37 -21.25
C ARG A 109 6.00 12.20 -21.78
N GLU A 110 5.33 12.40 -22.90
CA GLU A 110 4.48 11.41 -23.55
C GLU A 110 5.29 10.26 -24.14
N GLU A 111 6.38 10.57 -24.83
CA GLU A 111 7.31 9.56 -25.36
C GLU A 111 7.94 8.72 -24.25
N ALA A 112 8.39 9.36 -23.17
CA ALA A 112 8.93 8.67 -22.00
C ALA A 112 7.88 7.75 -21.34
N SER A 113 6.64 8.24 -21.21
CA SER A 113 5.52 7.45 -20.70
C SER A 113 5.15 6.28 -21.61
N ALA A 114 5.16 6.46 -22.93
CA ALA A 114 4.87 5.40 -23.89
C ALA A 114 5.94 4.29 -23.88
N ILE A 115 7.21 4.64 -23.68
CA ILE A 115 8.30 3.66 -23.53
C ILE A 115 8.16 2.90 -22.21
N ALA A 116 7.88 3.61 -21.10
CA ALA A 116 7.65 2.98 -19.80
C ALA A 116 6.44 2.03 -19.82
N ARG A 117 5.34 2.43 -20.47
CA ARG A 117 4.15 1.59 -20.66
C ARG A 117 4.46 0.32 -21.46
N ARG A 118 5.21 0.43 -22.56
CA ARG A 118 5.62 -0.75 -23.36
C ARG A 118 6.51 -1.73 -22.58
N GLY A 119 7.46 -1.22 -21.78
CA GLY A 119 8.26 -2.07 -20.90
C GLY A 119 7.44 -2.72 -19.78
N TRP A 120 6.42 -2.02 -19.30
CA TRP A 120 5.51 -2.51 -18.26
C TRP A 120 4.51 -3.54 -18.77
N GLU A 121 4.08 -3.43 -20.03
CA GLU A 121 3.13 -4.35 -20.66
C GLU A 121 3.63 -5.80 -20.66
N ALA A 122 4.89 -6.03 -21.07
CA ALA A 122 5.50 -7.36 -21.01
C ALA A 122 5.64 -7.90 -19.57
N THR A 123 5.71 -7.01 -18.57
CA THR A 123 5.73 -7.39 -17.15
C THR A 123 4.32 -7.74 -16.66
N LEU A 124 3.31 -6.97 -17.07
CA LEU A 124 1.91 -7.24 -16.76
C LEU A 124 1.44 -8.55 -17.39
N GLN A 125 1.78 -8.80 -18.65
CA GLN A 125 1.45 -10.04 -19.34
C GLN A 125 2.07 -11.25 -18.64
N ARG A 126 3.35 -11.19 -18.25
CA ARG A 126 4.00 -12.26 -17.48
C ARG A 126 3.34 -12.49 -16.12
N ARG A 127 2.95 -11.41 -15.43
CA ARG A 127 2.25 -11.51 -14.14
C ARG A 127 0.86 -12.10 -14.28
N GLU A 128 0.11 -11.68 -15.29
CA GLU A 128 -1.23 -12.22 -15.54
C GLU A 128 -1.14 -13.68 -15.98
N ALA A 129 -0.18 -14.05 -16.84
CA ALA A 129 0.07 -15.44 -17.22
C ALA A 129 0.38 -16.31 -15.99
N GLY A 130 1.33 -15.89 -15.14
CA GLY A 130 1.65 -16.63 -13.91
C GLY A 130 0.47 -16.70 -12.92
N ARG A 131 -0.37 -15.66 -12.85
CA ARG A 131 -1.61 -15.68 -12.06
C ARG A 131 -2.61 -16.69 -12.61
N GLN A 132 -2.80 -16.75 -13.92
CA GLN A 132 -3.71 -17.71 -14.56
C GLN A 132 -3.21 -19.14 -14.38
N GLU A 133 -1.91 -19.37 -14.57
CA GLU A 133 -1.27 -20.68 -14.35
C GLU A 133 -1.44 -21.14 -12.90
N THR A 134 -1.15 -20.28 -11.92
CA THR A 134 -1.34 -20.60 -10.49
C THR A 134 -2.81 -20.90 -10.19
N ARG A 135 -3.74 -20.10 -10.73
CA ARG A 135 -5.18 -20.31 -10.54
C ARG A 135 -5.64 -21.62 -11.17
N GLN A 136 -5.13 -21.97 -12.35
CA GLN A 136 -5.47 -23.20 -13.04
C GLN A 136 -4.94 -24.41 -12.28
N ALA A 137 -3.66 -24.42 -11.89
CA ALA A 137 -3.07 -25.49 -11.10
C ALA A 137 -3.84 -25.72 -9.79
N ALA A 138 -4.14 -24.65 -9.05
CA ALA A 138 -4.93 -24.75 -7.82
C ALA A 138 -6.39 -25.21 -8.06
N THR A 139 -6.96 -24.94 -9.24
CA THR A 139 -8.28 -25.46 -9.61
C THR A 139 -8.22 -26.97 -9.85
N GLU A 140 -7.16 -27.45 -10.50
CA GLU A 140 -6.93 -28.86 -10.79
C GLU A 140 -6.64 -29.68 -9.52
N GLU A 141 -5.98 -29.08 -8.52
CA GLU A 141 -5.69 -29.70 -7.21
C GLU A 141 -6.96 -30.14 -6.44
N VAL A 142 -8.09 -29.46 -6.63
CA VAL A 142 -9.35 -29.78 -5.91
C VAL A 142 -9.95 -31.10 -6.38
N GLY A 143 -9.79 -31.44 -7.66
CA GLY A 143 -10.37 -32.64 -8.25
C GLY A 143 -11.90 -32.72 -8.16
N VAL A 144 -12.42 -33.95 -8.15
CA VAL A 144 -13.86 -34.22 -7.97
C VAL A 144 -14.16 -34.36 -6.49
N LEU A 145 -15.06 -33.51 -5.98
CA LEU A 145 -15.49 -33.59 -4.58
C LEU A 145 -16.32 -34.85 -4.34
N SER A 146 -15.96 -35.59 -3.32
CA SER A 146 -16.83 -36.61 -2.73
C SER A 146 -18.04 -35.99 -2.03
N ASP A 147 -19.09 -36.79 -1.82
CA ASP A 147 -20.27 -36.38 -1.05
C ASP A 147 -19.89 -35.87 0.34
N ARG A 148 -18.89 -36.47 0.99
CA ARG A 148 -18.43 -36.04 2.32
C ARG A 148 -17.75 -34.67 2.27
N GLU A 149 -16.94 -34.39 1.26
CA GLU A 149 -16.28 -33.09 1.09
C GLU A 149 -17.28 -32.00 0.76
N LEU A 150 -18.18 -32.25 -0.21
CA LEU A 150 -19.25 -31.31 -0.54
C LEU A 150 -20.15 -31.04 0.67
N PHE A 151 -20.47 -32.07 1.46
CA PHE A 151 -21.20 -31.92 2.71
C PHE A 151 -20.49 -30.95 3.67
N LEU A 152 -19.20 -31.15 3.93
CA LEU A 152 -18.42 -30.32 4.86
C LEU A 152 -18.26 -28.88 4.35
N VAL A 153 -17.99 -28.71 3.06
CA VAL A 153 -17.91 -27.40 2.39
C VAL A 153 -19.24 -26.65 2.56
N GLY A 154 -20.36 -27.31 2.26
CA GLY A 154 -21.67 -26.68 2.38
C GLY A 154 -22.05 -26.31 3.82
N VAL A 155 -21.66 -27.11 4.83
CA VAL A 155 -21.83 -26.75 6.24
C VAL A 155 -21.03 -25.49 6.58
N GLY A 156 -19.76 -25.43 6.17
CA GLY A 156 -18.91 -24.25 6.38
C GLY A 156 -19.46 -23.00 5.68
N LEU A 157 -19.89 -23.16 4.44
CA LEU A 157 -20.49 -22.12 3.60
C LEU A 157 -21.77 -21.55 4.23
N TYR A 158 -22.68 -22.41 4.69
CA TYR A 158 -23.87 -21.96 5.41
C TYR A 158 -23.48 -21.27 6.73
N TRP A 159 -22.50 -21.80 7.47
CA TRP A 159 -22.13 -21.19 8.73
C TRP A 159 -21.44 -19.83 8.56
N SER A 160 -20.82 -19.54 7.41
CA SER A 160 -20.24 -18.23 7.12
C SER A 160 -21.27 -17.21 6.64
N GLU A 161 -22.15 -17.58 5.71
CA GLU A 161 -23.03 -16.64 4.98
C GLU A 161 -24.53 -16.83 5.26
N GLY A 162 -24.91 -17.93 5.91
CA GLY A 162 -26.30 -18.27 6.23
C GLY A 162 -26.85 -17.55 7.46
N SER A 163 -28.18 -17.49 7.56
CA SER A 163 -28.86 -16.94 8.72
C SER A 163 -28.60 -17.75 9.97
N LYS A 164 -28.36 -17.08 11.09
CA LYS A 164 -28.18 -17.68 12.41
C LYS A 164 -29.30 -17.26 13.35
N ALA A 165 -29.87 -18.23 14.07
CA ALA A 165 -30.80 -17.96 15.15
C ALA A 165 -30.09 -17.19 16.26
N LYS A 166 -30.77 -16.20 16.85
CA LYS A 166 -30.24 -15.41 17.97
C LYS A 166 -31.00 -15.76 19.25
N ALA A 167 -30.33 -15.73 20.41
CA ALA A 167 -30.96 -16.08 21.68
C ALA A 167 -32.24 -15.27 21.96
N HIS A 168 -32.24 -13.98 21.65
CA HIS A 168 -33.38 -13.07 21.79
C HIS A 168 -34.40 -13.14 20.63
N ARG A 169 -34.10 -13.91 19.58
CA ARG A 169 -34.95 -14.05 18.39
C ARG A 169 -34.66 -15.40 17.74
N ARG A 170 -35.22 -16.46 18.32
CA ARG A 170 -35.09 -17.83 17.82
C ARG A 170 -35.89 -17.98 16.52
N GLN A 171 -35.25 -17.67 15.41
CA GLN A 171 -35.75 -17.95 14.07
C GLN A 171 -34.83 -18.95 13.41
N GLU A 172 -35.23 -20.21 13.49
CA GLU A 172 -34.54 -21.36 12.89
C GLU A 172 -34.96 -21.44 11.42
N ARG A 173 -34.42 -20.52 10.62
CA ARG A 173 -34.65 -20.45 9.17
C ARG A 173 -33.37 -20.81 8.46
N VAL A 174 -33.53 -21.42 7.29
CA VAL A 174 -32.42 -21.71 6.38
C VAL A 174 -32.51 -20.69 5.24
N ASP A 175 -31.89 -19.55 5.49
CA ASP A 175 -31.71 -18.50 4.49
C ASP A 175 -30.21 -18.35 4.21
N PHE A 176 -29.84 -18.38 2.94
CA PHE A 176 -28.48 -18.16 2.47
C PHE A 176 -28.46 -17.01 1.49
N VAL A 177 -27.59 -16.02 1.68
CA VAL A 177 -27.53 -14.84 0.81
C VAL A 177 -26.13 -14.64 0.29
N ASN A 178 -25.96 -14.56 -1.02
CA ASN A 178 -24.66 -14.22 -1.61
C ASN A 178 -24.82 -13.48 -2.95
N SER A 179 -23.82 -12.69 -3.33
CA SER A 179 -23.75 -12.03 -4.65
C SER A 179 -22.93 -12.79 -5.69
N ASP A 180 -22.16 -13.79 -5.26
CA ASP A 180 -21.33 -14.62 -6.12
C ASP A 180 -22.16 -15.78 -6.72
N PRO A 181 -22.33 -15.84 -8.05
CA PRO A 181 -23.02 -16.93 -8.72
C PRO A 181 -22.46 -18.32 -8.42
N ASP A 182 -21.13 -18.45 -8.30
CA ASP A 182 -20.48 -19.74 -8.11
C ASP A 182 -20.75 -20.26 -6.68
N MET A 183 -20.74 -19.38 -5.68
CA MET A 183 -21.12 -19.74 -4.30
C MET A 183 -22.58 -20.21 -4.22
N ILE A 184 -23.48 -19.58 -4.98
CA ILE A 184 -24.89 -19.99 -5.06
C ILE A 184 -25.00 -21.39 -5.68
N GLN A 185 -24.27 -21.68 -6.75
CA GLN A 185 -24.30 -23.00 -7.39
C GLN A 185 -23.80 -24.11 -6.44
N VAL A 186 -22.69 -23.87 -5.73
CA VAL A 186 -22.16 -24.82 -4.72
C VAL A 186 -23.19 -25.04 -3.62
N TYR A 187 -23.83 -23.98 -3.12
CA TYR A 187 -24.86 -24.10 -2.10
C TYR A 187 -26.08 -24.90 -2.57
N LEU A 188 -26.54 -24.71 -3.82
CA LEU A 188 -27.63 -25.50 -4.40
C LEU A 188 -27.26 -26.97 -4.60
N ALA A 189 -26.01 -27.26 -5.02
CA ALA A 189 -25.51 -28.63 -5.10
C ALA A 189 -25.51 -29.32 -3.73
N TRP A 190 -25.09 -28.60 -2.68
CA TRP A 190 -25.14 -29.11 -1.31
C TRP A 190 -26.58 -29.36 -0.83
N LEU A 191 -27.52 -28.46 -1.11
CA LEU A 191 -28.93 -28.69 -0.76
C LEU A 191 -29.51 -29.92 -1.47
N ARG A 192 -29.13 -30.16 -2.74
CA ARG A 192 -29.49 -31.40 -3.45
C ARG A 192 -28.89 -32.64 -2.80
N LEU A 193 -27.62 -32.59 -2.40
CA LEU A 193 -26.96 -33.67 -1.64
C LEU A 193 -27.71 -33.99 -0.34
N LEU A 194 -28.26 -32.99 0.34
CA LEU A 194 -29.09 -33.16 1.54
C LEU A 194 -30.52 -33.64 1.26
N GLY A 195 -30.89 -33.88 0.00
CA GLY A 195 -32.22 -34.31 -0.41
C GLY A 195 -33.28 -33.20 -0.41
N VAL A 196 -32.87 -31.92 -0.47
CA VAL A 196 -33.82 -30.81 -0.58
C VAL A 196 -34.26 -30.66 -2.03
N ALA A 197 -35.55 -30.95 -2.28
CA ALA A 197 -36.14 -30.83 -3.61
C ALA A 197 -36.12 -29.38 -4.14
N PRO A 198 -35.76 -29.14 -5.42
CA PRO A 198 -35.66 -27.80 -6.00
C PRO A 198 -36.95 -26.98 -5.90
N GLU A 199 -38.12 -27.62 -5.99
CA GLU A 199 -39.45 -26.99 -5.99
C GLU A 199 -39.80 -26.42 -4.62
N ARG A 200 -39.15 -26.92 -3.55
CA ARG A 200 -39.29 -26.38 -2.20
C ARG A 200 -38.57 -25.05 -2.04
N LEU A 201 -37.56 -24.76 -2.86
CA LEU A 201 -36.74 -23.56 -2.72
C LEU A 201 -37.54 -22.32 -3.10
N ARG A 202 -37.26 -21.23 -2.38
CA ARG A 202 -37.77 -19.89 -2.68
C ARG A 202 -36.61 -18.92 -2.79
N PHE A 203 -36.71 -18.02 -3.75
CA PHE A 203 -35.64 -17.09 -4.09
C PHE A 203 -36.11 -15.65 -3.87
N HIS A 204 -35.21 -14.78 -3.45
CA HIS A 204 -35.47 -13.34 -3.39
C HIS A 204 -34.24 -12.58 -3.83
N VAL A 205 -34.40 -11.69 -4.82
CA VAL A 205 -33.31 -10.79 -5.19
C VAL A 205 -33.23 -9.66 -4.17
N GLN A 206 -32.01 -9.35 -3.73
CA GLN A 206 -31.72 -8.17 -2.93
C GLN A 206 -30.82 -7.26 -3.74
N ILE A 207 -31.36 -6.15 -4.21
CA ILE A 207 -30.68 -5.26 -5.15
C ILE A 207 -30.85 -3.80 -4.73
N HIS A 208 -29.99 -2.95 -5.24
CA HIS A 208 -30.07 -1.52 -4.99
C HIS A 208 -31.13 -0.89 -5.90
N GLU A 209 -31.87 0.09 -5.40
CA GLU A 209 -33.01 0.69 -6.12
C GLU A 209 -32.64 1.34 -7.47
N THR A 210 -31.38 1.74 -7.64
CA THR A 210 -30.86 2.34 -8.88
C THR A 210 -30.44 1.32 -9.95
N ALA A 211 -30.51 0.02 -9.65
CA ALA A 211 -30.10 -1.03 -10.58
C ALA A 211 -31.29 -1.62 -11.34
N ASP A 212 -31.02 -2.29 -12.45
CA ASP A 212 -32.03 -2.96 -13.24
C ASP A 212 -32.50 -4.27 -12.56
N ILE A 213 -33.69 -4.20 -11.96
CA ILE A 213 -34.31 -5.31 -11.24
C ILE A 213 -34.67 -6.45 -12.20
N ALA A 214 -35.24 -6.14 -13.36
CA ALA A 214 -35.73 -7.15 -14.29
C ALA A 214 -34.57 -7.96 -14.88
N THR A 215 -33.47 -7.29 -15.23
CA THR A 215 -32.25 -7.96 -15.69
C THR A 215 -31.65 -8.84 -14.60
N ALA A 216 -31.63 -8.38 -13.35
CA ALA A 216 -31.12 -9.15 -12.23
C ALA A 216 -31.98 -10.39 -11.90
N GLU A 217 -33.31 -10.25 -11.86
CA GLU A 217 -34.23 -11.38 -11.65
C GLU A 217 -34.08 -12.43 -12.76
N LYS A 218 -34.02 -12.00 -14.02
CA LYS A 218 -33.79 -12.90 -15.16
C LYS A 218 -32.44 -13.62 -15.07
N PHE A 219 -31.38 -12.90 -14.71
CA PHE A 219 -30.05 -13.47 -14.50
C PHE A 219 -30.09 -14.59 -13.45
N TRP A 220 -30.63 -14.30 -12.27
CA TRP A 220 -30.68 -15.28 -11.19
C TRP A 220 -31.59 -16.46 -11.50
N ALA A 221 -32.77 -16.22 -12.10
CA ALA A 221 -33.70 -17.29 -12.50
C ALA A 221 -33.04 -18.25 -13.50
N THR A 222 -32.30 -17.70 -14.47
CA THR A 222 -31.55 -18.49 -15.45
C THR A 222 -30.44 -19.28 -14.77
N LEU A 223 -29.65 -18.66 -13.89
CA LEU A 223 -28.53 -19.30 -13.20
C LEU A 223 -28.99 -20.49 -12.35
N VAL A 224 -30.08 -20.33 -11.59
CA VAL A 224 -30.55 -21.38 -10.67
C VAL A 224 -31.54 -22.35 -11.31
N GLY A 225 -31.95 -22.10 -12.56
CA GLY A 225 -32.90 -22.92 -13.30
C GLY A 225 -34.29 -23.00 -12.64
N ALA A 226 -34.76 -21.90 -12.03
CA ALA A 226 -36.03 -21.86 -11.30
C ALA A 226 -37.11 -21.08 -12.05
N ASP A 227 -38.35 -21.52 -11.86
CA ASP A 227 -39.53 -20.83 -12.40
C ASP A 227 -39.71 -19.45 -11.71
N PRO A 228 -40.15 -18.39 -12.44
CA PRO A 228 -40.40 -17.09 -11.84
C PRO A 228 -41.35 -17.11 -10.63
N SER A 229 -42.27 -18.08 -10.54
CA SER A 229 -43.16 -18.26 -9.38
C SER A 229 -42.43 -18.65 -8.08
N GLN A 230 -41.19 -19.16 -8.17
CA GLN A 230 -40.35 -19.43 -7.00
C GLN A 230 -39.66 -18.17 -6.47
N PHE A 231 -39.67 -17.07 -7.23
CA PHE A 231 -39.13 -15.78 -6.80
C PHE A 231 -40.19 -14.98 -6.05
N GLY A 232 -39.90 -14.65 -4.80
CA GLY A 232 -40.70 -13.72 -4.02
C GLY A 232 -40.29 -12.27 -4.29
N LYS A 233 -40.98 -11.33 -3.61
CA LYS A 233 -40.75 -9.89 -3.76
C LYS A 233 -39.27 -9.53 -3.60
N THR A 234 -38.74 -8.80 -4.59
CA THR A 234 -37.40 -8.22 -4.57
C THR A 234 -37.26 -7.17 -3.46
N SER A 235 -36.15 -7.26 -2.73
CA SER A 235 -35.81 -6.34 -1.64
C SER A 235 -34.91 -5.23 -2.17
N LEU A 236 -35.40 -3.99 -2.07
CA LEU A 236 -34.67 -2.80 -2.51
C LEU A 236 -33.87 -2.19 -1.36
N LYS A 237 -32.54 -2.13 -1.55
CA LYS A 237 -31.63 -1.39 -0.68
C LYS A 237 -31.56 0.06 -1.16
N LYS A 238 -31.96 0.99 -0.29
CA LYS A 238 -31.93 2.44 -0.56
C LYS A 238 -30.50 2.95 -0.75
N HIS A 239 -30.37 3.99 -1.56
CA HIS A 239 -29.09 4.65 -1.80
C HIS A 239 -28.56 5.36 -0.55
N ASN A 240 -27.33 5.03 -0.17
CA ASN A 240 -26.54 5.83 0.75
C ASN A 240 -25.44 6.56 -0.05
N PRO A 241 -25.57 7.88 -0.29
CA PRO A 241 -24.65 8.65 -1.13
C PRO A 241 -23.22 8.72 -0.58
N LYS A 242 -22.98 8.30 0.67
CA LYS A 242 -21.64 8.28 1.28
C LYS A 242 -20.79 7.06 0.89
N THR A 243 -21.34 6.08 0.20
CA THR A 243 -20.57 4.89 -0.20
C THR A 243 -20.08 5.01 -1.64
N ASN A 244 -18.76 5.12 -1.82
CA ASN A 244 -18.10 5.03 -3.13
C ASN A 244 -18.14 3.58 -3.65
N ARG A 245 -19.33 3.17 -4.09
CA ARG A 245 -19.57 1.82 -4.58
C ARG A 245 -18.93 1.64 -5.96
N LYS A 246 -18.05 0.65 -6.08
CA LYS A 246 -17.31 0.34 -7.32
C LYS A 246 -18.03 -0.65 -8.25
N ARG A 247 -18.96 -1.47 -7.73
CA ARG A 247 -19.77 -2.41 -8.55
C ARG A 247 -21.09 -1.75 -8.97
N VAL A 248 -21.08 -0.95 -10.03
CA VAL A 248 -22.26 -0.23 -10.55
C VAL A 248 -22.49 -0.45 -12.05
N GLY A 249 -21.79 -1.43 -12.66
CA GLY A 249 -21.91 -1.76 -14.08
C GLY A 249 -23.06 -2.73 -14.40
N ALA A 250 -23.22 -3.03 -15.69
CA ALA A 250 -24.25 -3.93 -16.22
C ALA A 250 -24.22 -5.34 -15.60
N ASP A 251 -23.04 -5.80 -15.17
CA ASP A 251 -22.84 -7.11 -14.53
C ASP A 251 -23.24 -7.14 -13.04
N TYR A 252 -23.84 -6.07 -12.52
CA TYR A 252 -24.35 -6.03 -11.15
C TYR A 252 -25.78 -6.55 -11.07
N HIS A 253 -25.93 -7.77 -10.55
CA HIS A 253 -27.24 -8.42 -10.36
C HIS A 253 -27.70 -8.47 -8.89
N GLY A 254 -27.02 -7.77 -7.98
CA GLY A 254 -27.35 -7.81 -6.54
C GLY A 254 -26.93 -9.10 -5.84
N CYS A 255 -27.61 -9.44 -4.75
CA CYS A 255 -27.46 -10.70 -4.04
C CYS A 255 -28.71 -11.55 -4.22
N LEU A 256 -28.54 -12.87 -4.30
CA LEU A 256 -29.65 -13.81 -4.25
C LEU A 256 -29.80 -14.36 -2.84
N LEU A 257 -31.01 -14.30 -2.28
CA LEU A 257 -31.39 -15.07 -1.11
C LEU A 257 -32.00 -16.40 -1.57
N VAL A 258 -31.43 -17.50 -1.11
CA VAL A 258 -31.98 -18.85 -1.23
C VAL A 258 -32.60 -19.24 0.11
N ARG A 259 -33.90 -19.52 0.12
CA ARG A 259 -34.66 -19.92 1.30
C ARG A 259 -35.14 -21.35 1.16
N VAL A 260 -35.00 -22.11 2.24
CA VAL A 260 -35.68 -23.40 2.44
C VAL A 260 -36.87 -23.19 3.40
N PRO A 261 -38.10 -23.08 2.88
CA PRO A 261 -39.30 -22.97 3.71
C PRO A 261 -39.42 -24.15 4.68
N GLN A 262 -39.92 -23.87 5.88
CA GLN A 262 -40.07 -24.87 6.96
C GLN A 262 -38.75 -25.60 7.30
N GLY A 263 -37.61 -24.94 7.10
CA GLY A 263 -36.28 -25.52 7.30
C GLY A 263 -35.78 -25.59 8.75
N ALA A 264 -36.65 -25.54 9.76
CA ALA A 264 -36.20 -25.49 11.16
C ALA A 264 -35.42 -26.74 11.59
N ASP A 265 -35.87 -27.93 11.18
CA ASP A 265 -35.13 -29.17 11.40
C ASP A 265 -33.76 -29.14 10.72
N LEU A 266 -33.73 -28.77 9.43
CA LEU A 266 -32.49 -28.64 8.67
C LEU A 266 -31.54 -27.63 9.31
N TYR A 267 -32.03 -26.48 9.79
CA TYR A 267 -31.22 -25.49 10.51
C TYR A 267 -30.53 -26.11 11.74
N ARG A 268 -31.28 -26.82 12.58
CA ARG A 268 -30.73 -27.46 13.79
C ARG A 268 -29.70 -28.53 13.44
N ARG A 269 -29.93 -29.29 12.36
CA ARG A 269 -28.95 -30.26 11.85
C ARG A 269 -27.67 -29.56 11.40
N ILE A 270 -27.77 -28.45 10.66
CA ILE A 270 -26.60 -27.66 10.22
C ILE A 270 -25.82 -27.12 11.41
N GLU A 271 -26.51 -26.58 12.41
CA GLU A 271 -25.89 -26.11 13.66
C GLU A 271 -25.16 -27.26 14.38
N GLY A 272 -25.81 -28.42 14.52
CA GLY A 272 -25.18 -29.61 15.09
C GLY A 272 -23.96 -30.08 14.30
N TRP A 273 -24.02 -30.09 12.97
CA TRP A 273 -22.91 -30.45 12.10
C TRP A 273 -21.73 -29.49 12.26
N TRP A 274 -21.99 -28.18 12.33
CA TRP A 274 -20.94 -27.19 12.56
C TRP A 274 -20.22 -27.42 13.89
N TYR A 275 -20.97 -27.65 14.97
CA TYR A 275 -20.34 -27.97 16.26
C TYR A 275 -19.56 -29.29 16.22
N GLY A 276 -20.04 -30.30 15.49
CA GLY A 276 -19.28 -31.52 15.23
C GLY A 276 -17.94 -31.26 14.53
N ILE A 277 -17.91 -30.39 13.52
CA ILE A 277 -16.68 -29.96 12.84
C ILE A 277 -15.73 -29.24 13.81
N VAL A 278 -16.24 -28.32 14.63
CA VAL A 278 -15.44 -27.59 15.63
C VAL A 278 -14.78 -28.54 16.63
N LEU A 279 -15.54 -29.51 17.16
CA LEU A 279 -15.00 -30.51 18.09
C LEU A 279 -13.92 -31.38 17.44
N SER A 280 -14.16 -31.82 16.20
CA SER A 280 -13.22 -32.63 15.43
C SER A 280 -11.92 -31.86 15.16
N ALA A 281 -12.03 -30.60 14.71
CA ALA A 281 -10.87 -29.75 14.43
C ALA A 281 -10.01 -29.49 15.67
N ARG A 282 -10.63 -29.30 16.85
CA ARG A 282 -9.91 -29.20 18.13
C ARG A 282 -9.16 -30.48 18.49
N GLY A 283 -9.73 -31.64 18.18
CA GLY A 283 -9.06 -32.94 18.34
C GLY A 283 -7.83 -33.06 17.45
N THR A 284 -7.97 -32.74 16.16
CA THR A 284 -6.87 -32.77 15.19
C THR A 284 -5.76 -31.78 15.52
N ASP A 285 -6.10 -30.54 15.90
CA ASP A 285 -5.11 -29.52 16.31
C ASP A 285 -4.29 -29.98 17.53
N ARG A 286 -4.91 -30.67 18.49
CA ARG A 286 -4.17 -31.27 19.62
C ARG A 286 -3.18 -32.34 19.16
N GLN A 287 -3.55 -33.17 18.18
CA GLN A 287 -2.67 -34.20 17.63
C GLN A 287 -1.49 -33.60 16.85
N ILE A 288 -1.71 -32.56 16.05
CA ILE A 288 -0.64 -31.91 15.28
C ILE A 288 0.39 -31.23 16.18
N ARG A 289 -0.05 -30.73 17.34
CA ARG A 289 0.81 -30.03 18.31
C ARG A 289 1.59 -30.97 19.24
N THR A 290 1.32 -32.27 19.21
CA THR A 290 2.01 -33.29 20.04
C THR A 290 3.06 -33.99 19.19
#